data_AF-A0A0G1QDT0-F1
#
_entry.id   AF-A0A0G1QDT0-F1
#
_cell.length_a   1.000
_cell.length_b   1.000
_cell.length_c   1.000
_cell.angle_alpha   90.00
_cell.angle_beta   90.00
_cell.angle_gamma   90.00
#
_symmetry.space_group_name_H-M   'P 1'
#
loop_
_entity.id
_entity.type
_entity.pdbx_description
1 polymer ?
#
loop_
_entity_poly.entity_id
_entity_poly.type
_entity_poly.pdbx_seq_one_letter_code
_entity_poly.pdbx_strand_id
1 'polypeptide(L)'
;MLVNESSLIKVVSNYSLTELKIVAERLHIPQARLDSVTESFTVTPLGSDSEQLEKDFRKFVTDPGDAHVIAGANILAISEKLDSITKLKPAELGYFY
;
A
#
# COMPACT_ATOMS: atom_id res chain seq x y z
N MET A 1 22.37 -8.96 0.01
CA MET A 1 20.94 -8.94 -0.34
C MET A 1 20.80 -8.02 -1.54
N LEU A 2 20.46 -8.56 -2.72
CA LEU A 2 20.36 -7.82 -3.97
C LEU A 2 19.00 -7.11 -4.04
N VAL A 3 18.98 -5.78 -3.86
CA VAL A 3 17.94 -4.92 -4.43
C VAL A 3 18.66 -3.64 -4.90
N ASN A 4 19.19 -3.67 -6.12
CA ASN A 4 19.75 -2.52 -6.81
C ASN A 4 18.89 -2.22 -8.05
N GLU A 5 17.60 -1.96 -7.83
CA GLU A 5 16.73 -1.40 -8.86
C GLU A 5 16.22 -0.05 -8.37
N SER A 6 16.76 1.01 -8.97
CA SER A 6 16.39 2.40 -8.72
C SER A 6 14.99 2.77 -9.24
N SER A 7 14.23 1.80 -9.76
CA SER A 7 12.90 1.98 -10.36
C SER A 7 11.75 1.42 -9.53
N LEU A 8 12.02 0.77 -8.38
CA LEU A 8 10.96 0.22 -7.54
C LEU A 8 10.27 1.32 -6.74
N ILE A 9 8.95 1.42 -6.91
CA ILE A 9 8.10 2.28 -6.08
C ILE A 9 7.94 1.58 -4.73
N LYS A 10 8.38 2.25 -3.66
CA LYS A 10 8.18 1.78 -2.29
C LYS A 10 6.81 2.23 -1.80
N VAL A 11 6.01 1.29 -1.33
CA VAL A 11 4.66 1.57 -0.84
C VAL A 11 4.48 0.98 0.56
N VAL A 12 3.74 1.68 1.40
CA VAL A 12 3.40 1.27 2.77
C VAL A 12 1.95 1.60 3.06
N SER A 13 1.24 0.75 3.79
CA SER A 13 -0.11 1.11 4.25
C SER A 13 -0.04 2.07 5.44
N ASN A 14 -1.11 2.84 5.67
CA ASN A 14 -1.26 3.63 6.90
C ASN A 14 -1.22 2.78 8.18
N TYR A 15 -1.71 1.54 8.13
CA TYR A 15 -1.65 0.59 9.25
C TYR A 15 -0.21 0.17 9.55
N SER A 16 0.53 -0.30 8.53
CA SER A 16 1.94 -0.71 8.70
C SER A 16 2.82 0.47 9.15
N LEU A 17 2.55 1.68 8.66
CA LEU A 17 3.27 2.87 9.12
C LEU A 17 3.01 3.17 10.60
N THR A 18 1.79 2.89 11.09
CA THR A 18 1.44 3.03 12.51
C THR A 18 2.15 1.97 13.35
N GLU A 19 2.18 0.71 12.89
CA GLU A 19 2.91 -0.37 13.54
C GLU A 19 4.41 -0.08 13.63
N LEU A 20 5.01 0.45 12.55
CA LEU A 20 6.41 0.87 12.53
C LEU A 20 6.70 1.96 13.57
N LYS A 21 5.80 2.93 13.74
CA LYS A 21 5.93 3.97 14.78
C LYS A 21 5.91 3.37 16.18
N ILE A 22 4.98 2.46 16.45
CA ILE A 22 4.87 1.76 17.74
C ILE A 22 6.16 0.97 18.03
N VAL A 23 6.70 0.26 17.04
CA VAL A 23 7.94 -0.50 17.20
C VAL A 23 9.14 0.43 17.39
N ALA A 24 9.23 1.51 16.63
CA ALA A 24 10.31 2.50 16.77
C ALA A 24 10.32 3.12 18.17
N GLU A 25 9.15 3.46 18.70
CA GLU A 25 9.01 3.97 20.07
C GLU A 25 9.49 2.95 21.11
N ARG A 26 9.04 1.68 21.02
CA ARG A 26 9.46 0.61 21.93
C ARG A 26 10.98 0.36 21.91
N LEU A 27 11.60 0.55 20.76
CA LEU A 27 13.04 0.38 20.56
C LEU A 27 13.84 1.67 20.81
N HIS A 28 13.19 2.76 21.24
CA HIS A 28 13.81 4.07 21.45
C HIS A 28 14.56 4.58 20.20
N ILE A 29 14.04 4.27 19.02
CA ILE A 29 14.57 4.79 17.75
C ILE A 29 14.11 6.25 17.61
N PRO A 30 15.03 7.21 17.35
CA PRO A 30 14.64 8.60 17.14
C PRO A 30 13.66 8.74 15.99
N GLN A 31 12.58 9.52 16.19
CA GLN A 31 11.55 9.74 15.18
C GLN A 31 12.14 10.24 13.84
N ALA A 32 13.11 11.15 13.88
CA ALA A 32 13.79 11.65 12.68
C ALA A 32 14.45 10.53 11.84
N ARG A 33 14.90 9.44 12.47
CA ARG A 33 15.47 8.30 11.76
C ARG A 33 14.38 7.48 11.08
N LEU A 34 13.23 7.28 11.74
CA LEU A 34 12.08 6.63 11.13
C LEU A 34 11.56 7.48 9.94
N ASP A 35 11.42 8.79 10.13
CA ASP A 35 10.97 9.72 9.12
C ASP A 35 11.86 9.64 7.87
N SER A 36 13.19 9.74 8.04
CA SER A 36 14.15 9.67 6.93
C SER A 36 14.05 8.40 6.07
N VAL A 37 13.62 7.28 6.66
CA VAL A 37 13.39 6.04 5.91
C VAL A 37 12.03 6.08 5.22
N THR A 38 11.00 6.48 5.97
CA THR A 38 9.60 6.46 5.52
C THR A 38 9.25 7.54 4.49
N GLU A 39 10.01 8.64 4.41
CA GLU A 39 9.84 9.70 3.41
C GLU A 39 9.89 9.19 1.96
N SER A 40 10.63 8.10 1.72
CA SER A 40 10.72 7.49 0.39
C SER A 40 9.55 6.58 0.02
N PHE A 41 8.59 6.37 0.93
CA PHE A 41 7.45 5.49 0.73
C PHE A 41 6.21 6.29 0.35
N THR A 42 5.49 5.81 -0.65
CA THR A 42 4.11 6.26 -0.90
C THR A 42 3.19 5.57 0.11
N VAL A 43 2.34 6.34 0.78
CA VAL A 43 1.38 5.79 1.75
C VAL A 43 0.08 5.44 1.04
N THR A 44 -0.33 4.17 1.09
CA THR A 44 -1.65 3.73 0.64
C THR A 44 -2.65 3.87 1.79
N PRO A 45 -3.64 4.77 1.67
CA PRO A 45 -4.66 4.90 2.69
C PRO A 45 -5.64 3.72 2.60
N LEU A 46 -5.72 2.93 3.66
CA LEU A 46 -6.76 1.94 3.86
C LEU A 46 -7.84 2.56 4.76
N GLY A 47 -9.11 2.26 4.42
CA GLY A 47 -10.27 2.72 5.20
C GLY A 47 -10.21 2.25 6.65
N SER A 48 -10.94 2.95 7.52
CA SER A 48 -10.80 2.87 8.98
C SER A 48 -11.30 1.57 9.63
N ASP A 49 -11.98 0.70 8.88
CA ASP A 49 -12.61 -0.50 9.41
C ASP A 49 -11.65 -1.69 9.31
N SER A 50 -10.80 -1.85 10.33
CA SER A 50 -9.85 -2.97 10.42
C SER A 50 -10.58 -4.31 10.54
N GLU A 51 -11.72 -4.37 11.23
CA GLU A 51 -12.49 -5.61 11.39
C GLU A 51 -13.02 -6.10 10.04
N GLN A 52 -13.47 -5.17 9.19
CA GLN A 52 -13.91 -5.50 7.84
C GLN A 52 -12.74 -5.95 6.95
N LEU A 53 -11.57 -5.30 7.04
CA LEU A 53 -10.37 -5.75 6.33
C LEU A 53 -9.95 -7.17 6.76
N GLU A 54 -9.93 -7.42 8.07
CA GLU A 54 -9.65 -8.74 8.61
C GLU A 54 -10.62 -9.77 8.05
N LYS A 55 -11.91 -9.49 8.08
CA LYS A 55 -12.95 -10.40 7.56
C LYS A 55 -12.78 -10.69 6.06
N ASP A 56 -12.52 -9.67 5.25
CA ASP A 56 -12.43 -9.80 3.80
C ASP A 56 -11.15 -10.54 3.35
N PHE A 57 -10.05 -10.38 4.10
CA PHE A 57 -8.74 -10.92 3.73
C PHE A 57 -8.22 -12.04 4.62
N ARG A 58 -8.95 -12.47 5.67
CA ARG A 58 -8.55 -13.53 6.62
C ARG A 58 -8.01 -14.79 5.97
N LYS A 59 -8.57 -15.20 4.83
CA LYS A 59 -8.16 -16.43 4.13
C LYS A 59 -6.79 -16.36 3.46
N PHE A 60 -6.22 -15.16 3.34
CA PHE A 60 -4.94 -14.90 2.70
C PHE A 60 -3.80 -14.66 3.69
N VAL A 61 -4.11 -14.63 4.99
CA VAL A 61 -3.16 -14.29 6.06
C VAL A 61 -3.24 -15.30 7.20
N THR A 62 -2.14 -15.47 7.92
CA THR A 62 -2.12 -16.30 9.14
C THR A 62 -2.48 -15.45 10.36
N ASP A 63 -1.90 -14.25 10.45
CA ASP A 63 -2.26 -13.25 11.43
C ASP A 63 -3.37 -12.35 10.85
N PRO A 64 -4.55 -12.22 11.49
CA PRO A 64 -5.56 -11.27 11.07
C PRO A 64 -5.02 -9.85 10.89
N GLY A 65 -4.07 -9.42 11.75
CA GLY A 65 -3.45 -8.11 11.67
C GLY A 65 -2.79 -7.83 10.32
N ASP A 66 -2.28 -8.85 9.63
CA ASP A 66 -1.61 -8.71 8.32
C ASP A 66 -2.59 -8.48 7.16
N ALA A 67 -3.90 -8.56 7.39
CA ALA A 67 -4.92 -8.38 6.35
C ALA A 67 -4.76 -7.04 5.59
N HIS A 68 -4.28 -6.01 6.28
CA HIS A 68 -4.04 -4.69 5.70
C HIS A 68 -2.97 -4.71 4.60
N VAL A 69 -1.98 -5.62 4.66
CA VAL A 69 -0.93 -5.75 3.65
C VAL A 69 -1.52 -6.22 2.33
N ILE A 70 -2.39 -7.24 2.38
CA ILE A 70 -3.08 -7.79 1.21
C ILE A 70 -4.07 -6.77 0.65
N ALA A 71 -4.82 -6.09 1.52
CA ALA A 71 -5.75 -5.04 1.13
C ALA A 71 -5.05 -3.90 0.38
N GLY A 72 -3.90 -3.44 0.89
CA GLY A 72 -3.07 -2.42 0.24
C GLY A 72 -2.59 -2.85 -1.14
N ALA A 73 -2.05 -4.07 -1.26
CA ALA A 73 -1.61 -4.61 -2.54
C ALA A 73 -2.77 -4.72 -3.55
N ASN A 74 -3.94 -5.17 -3.10
CA ASN A 74 -5.12 -5.31 -3.96
C ASN A 74 -5.64 -3.96 -4.48
N ILE A 75 -5.67 -2.92 -3.63
CA ILE A 75 -6.07 -1.57 -4.05
C ILE A 75 -5.10 -1.01 -5.10
N LEU A 76 -3.80 -1.17 -4.89
CA LEU A 76 -2.79 -0.70 -5.85
C LEU A 76 -2.92 -1.41 -7.19
N ALA A 77 -3.09 -2.74 -7.19
CA ALA A 77 -3.29 -3.51 -8.42
C ALA A 77 -4.55 -3.04 -9.19
N ILE A 78 -5.62 -2.69 -8.49
CA ILE A 78 -6.83 -2.11 -9.10
C ILE A 78 -6.56 -0.70 -9.65
N SER A 79 -5.82 0.13 -8.91
CA SER A 79 -5.46 1.50 -9.33
C SER A 79 -4.61 1.50 -10.60
N GLU A 80 -3.57 0.67 -10.69
CA GLU A 80 -2.75 0.55 -11.90
C GLU A 80 -3.57 0.04 -13.10
N LYS A 81 -4.53 -0.85 -12.84
CA LYS A 81 -5.45 -1.34 -13.87
C LYS A 81 -6.41 -0.24 -14.34
N LEU A 82 -6.89 0.62 -13.43
CA LEU A 82 -7.71 1.79 -13.79
C LEU A 82 -6.90 2.84 -14.57
N ASP A 83 -5.64 3.09 -14.20
CA ASP A 83 -4.75 4.00 -14.91
C ASP A 83 -4.41 3.50 -16.32
N SER A 84 -4.26 2.19 -16.51
CA SER A 84 -4.07 1.59 -17.84
C SER A 84 -5.34 1.61 -18.69
N ILE A 85 -6.53 1.42 -18.10
CA ILE A 85 -7.82 1.51 -18.80
C ILE A 85 -8.17 2.95 -19.19
N THR A 86 -7.90 3.92 -18.32
CA THR A 86 -8.19 5.34 -18.56
C THR A 86 -7.20 5.99 -19.54
N LYS A 87 -5.94 5.53 -19.56
CA LYS A 87 -4.95 5.91 -20.60
C LYS A 87 -5.27 5.32 -21.98
N LEU A 88 -6.17 4.35 -22.08
CA LEU A 88 -6.50 3.71 -23.35
C LEU A 88 -7.59 4.42 -24.17
N LYS A 89 -8.25 5.51 -23.73
CA LYS A 89 -9.26 6.19 -24.58
C LYS A 89 -9.26 7.72 -24.45
N PRO A 90 -8.95 8.42 -25.56
CA PRO A 90 -10.02 8.82 -26.47
C PRO A 90 -9.74 8.55 -27.97
N ALA A 91 -8.93 7.55 -28.33
CA ALA A 91 -8.73 7.15 -29.75
C ALA A 91 -9.41 5.83 -30.15
N GLU A 92 -9.85 5.00 -29.19
CA GLU A 92 -10.41 3.67 -29.44
C GLU A 92 -11.86 3.48 -28.95
N LEU A 93 -12.57 4.56 -28.61
CA LEU A 93 -14.04 4.55 -28.62
C LEU A 93 -14.45 5.31 -29.87
N GLY A 94 -14.57 4.57 -30.98
CA GLY A 94 -15.31 5.04 -32.14
C GLY A 94 -16.74 5.36 -31.70
N TYR A 95 -16.97 6.62 -31.34
CA TYR A 95 -18.30 7.21 -31.37
C TYR A 95 -18.71 7.25 -32.84
N PHE A 96 -19.41 6.19 -33.26
CA PHE A 96 -20.32 6.31 -34.38
C PHE A 96 -21.47 7.20 -33.91
N TYR A 97 -21.67 8.29 -34.65
CA TYR A 97 -22.82 9.18 -34.57
C TYR A 97 -24.16 8.41 -34.64
#